data_AF-A0A2I0QEW8-F1
#
_entry.id   AF-A0A2I0QEW8-F1
#
_cell.length_a   1.000
_cell.length_b   1.000
_cell.length_c   1.000
_cell.angle_alpha   90.00
_cell.angle_beta   90.00
_cell.angle_gamma   90.00
#
_symmetry.space_group_name_H-M   'P 1'
#
loop_
_entity.id
_entity.type
_entity.pdbx_description
1 polymer ?
#
loop_
_entity_poly.entity_id
_entity_poly.type
_entity_poly.pdbx_seq_one_letter_code
_entity_poly.pdbx_strand_id
1 'polypeptide(L)'
;MTYYDGAGNRSDTNKSANLFTVKYPVIEISKVYVEGDKQPGDLVHYNISIINKGLGFANVTINDTFDSSLEIINWTNGSCSSVPSNPEQVSNSSSGNFYQWNLTKLPGKQNALTQDVCWNIYITAKVKSDDFYYNKTRIDNNTVNVSWTDNNGTTRTTTNTSAGIDILTANVTINKTSTPERVNVSPGDNVIYIIEVKNRGNGTAYNIQINDTLPEGLKNIT
;
A
#
# COMPACT_ATOMS: atom_id res chain seq x y z
N MET A 1 -43.89 28.65 35.10
CA MET A 1 -44.90 28.92 36.14
C MET A 1 -44.28 28.51 37.46
N THR A 2 -43.90 29.46 38.31
CA THR A 2 -43.15 29.21 39.55
C THR A 2 -44.14 28.78 40.63
N TYR A 3 -43.99 27.57 41.17
CA TYR A 3 -44.80 27.09 42.28
C TYR A 3 -44.03 27.28 43.60
N TYR A 4 -44.70 27.89 44.57
CA TYR A 4 -44.24 27.97 45.97
C TYR A 4 -45.01 26.93 46.78
N ASP A 5 -44.33 26.24 47.70
CA ASP A 5 -45.03 25.41 48.68
C ASP A 5 -45.73 26.28 49.75
N GLY A 6 -46.58 25.66 50.58
CA GLY A 6 -47.30 26.34 51.67
C GLY A 6 -46.40 26.93 52.76
N ALA A 7 -45.06 26.79 52.65
CA ALA A 7 -44.06 27.39 53.53
C ALA A 7 -43.24 28.50 52.85
N GLY A 8 -43.58 28.88 51.61
CA GLY A 8 -42.90 29.95 50.86
C GLY A 8 -41.55 29.55 50.28
N ASN A 9 -41.18 28.27 50.29
CA ASN A 9 -39.94 27.82 49.67
C ASN A 9 -40.11 27.67 48.17
N ARG A 10 -39.13 28.19 47.43
CA ARG A 10 -39.08 28.09 45.97
C ARG A 10 -38.68 26.67 45.58
N SER A 11 -39.61 25.89 45.04
CA SER A 11 -39.29 24.60 44.41
C SER A 11 -38.85 24.83 42.97
N ASP A 12 -37.55 25.02 42.76
CA ASP A 12 -36.96 24.99 41.42
C ASP A 12 -36.93 23.53 40.95
N THR A 13 -38.03 23.07 40.34
CA THR A 13 -38.06 21.81 39.57
C THR A 13 -37.46 22.03 38.18
N ASN A 14 -36.27 22.61 38.10
CA ASN A 14 -35.41 22.47 36.93
C ASN A 14 -34.76 21.07 37.00
N LYS A 15 -35.56 20.03 36.75
CA LYS A 15 -35.00 18.77 36.28
C LYS A 15 -34.42 19.08 34.91
N SER A 16 -33.12 19.39 34.86
CA SER A 16 -32.38 19.38 33.62
C SER A 16 -32.60 18.01 32.99
N ALA A 17 -33.31 17.96 31.86
CA ALA A 17 -33.43 16.75 31.08
C ALA A 17 -32.00 16.37 30.65
N ASN A 18 -31.42 15.36 31.30
CA ASN A 18 -30.17 14.79 30.85
C ASN A 18 -30.45 14.17 29.47
N LEU A 19 -30.00 14.83 28.41
CA LEU A 19 -30.00 14.28 27.08
C LEU A 19 -28.96 13.15 27.03
N PHE A 20 -29.43 11.91 27.04
CA PHE A 20 -28.59 10.76 26.74
C PHE A 20 -28.32 10.76 25.24
N THR A 21 -27.07 11.04 24.85
CA THR A 21 -26.64 10.90 23.46
C THR A 21 -26.16 9.49 23.25
N VAL A 22 -26.80 8.75 22.34
CA VAL A 22 -26.31 7.43 21.94
C VAL A 22 -25.06 7.60 21.08
N LYS A 23 -23.97 6.96 21.48
CA LYS A 23 -22.66 7.07 20.84
C LYS A 23 -22.45 5.93 19.86
N TYR A 24 -22.45 6.23 18.56
CA TYR A 24 -22.16 5.27 17.51
C TYR A 24 -20.83 5.58 16.82
N PRO A 25 -20.05 4.58 16.40
CA PRO A 25 -18.91 4.79 15.51
C PRO A 25 -19.38 5.06 14.08
N VAL A 26 -18.60 5.86 13.35
CA VAL A 26 -18.79 6.10 11.91
C VAL A 26 -17.41 5.96 11.27
N ILE A 27 -17.16 4.81 10.64
CA ILE A 27 -15.85 4.48 10.09
C ILE A 27 -15.78 4.85 8.62
N GLU A 28 -14.77 5.63 8.27
CA GLU A 28 -14.33 5.86 6.90
C GLU A 28 -12.94 5.26 6.71
N ILE A 29 -12.64 4.86 5.48
CA ILE A 29 -11.38 4.24 5.11
C ILE A 29 -10.85 4.89 3.83
N SER A 30 -9.55 5.09 3.79
CA SER A 30 -8.83 5.40 2.55
C SER A 30 -7.60 4.51 2.43
N LYS A 31 -7.27 4.13 1.22
CA LYS A 31 -6.04 3.42 0.89
C LYS A 31 -5.39 4.07 -0.30
N VAL A 32 -4.15 4.48 -0.10
CA VAL A 32 -3.32 5.10 -1.12
C VAL A 32 -1.95 4.43 -1.16
N TYR A 33 -1.20 4.66 -2.22
CA TYR A 33 0.21 4.36 -2.27
C TYR A 33 0.99 5.62 -2.64
N VAL A 34 2.29 5.62 -2.38
CA VAL A 34 3.17 6.70 -2.85
C VAL A 34 3.35 6.54 -4.36
N GLU A 35 2.71 7.45 -5.10
CA GLU A 35 2.68 7.46 -6.57
C GLU A 35 4.05 7.48 -7.24
N GLY A 36 4.04 7.16 -8.52
CA GLY A 36 5.21 7.11 -9.38
C GLY A 36 5.43 5.71 -9.92
N ASP A 37 6.03 5.67 -11.11
CA ASP A 37 6.39 4.44 -11.78
C ASP A 37 7.32 3.58 -10.91
N LYS A 38 7.24 2.27 -11.09
CA LYS A 38 8.07 1.31 -10.35
C LYS A 38 8.76 0.36 -11.32
N GLN A 39 9.88 -0.19 -10.90
CA GLN A 39 10.61 -1.23 -11.61
C GLN A 39 10.67 -2.50 -10.73
N PRO A 40 10.95 -3.67 -11.32
CA PRO A 40 11.28 -4.85 -10.54
C PRO A 40 12.39 -4.55 -9.53
N GLY A 41 12.12 -4.84 -8.25
CA GLY A 41 13.00 -4.55 -7.13
C GLY A 41 12.68 -3.28 -6.35
N ASP A 42 11.89 -2.35 -6.91
CA ASP A 42 11.52 -1.11 -6.23
C ASP A 42 10.58 -1.35 -5.04
N LEU A 43 10.59 -0.40 -4.11
CA LEU A 43 9.67 -0.38 -2.99
C LEU A 43 8.38 0.37 -3.34
N VAL A 44 7.28 -0.18 -2.84
CA VAL A 44 5.94 0.41 -2.85
C VAL A 44 5.52 0.63 -1.40
N HIS A 45 5.12 1.85 -1.09
CA HIS A 45 4.62 2.20 0.24
C HIS A 45 3.11 2.46 0.16
N TYR A 46 2.31 1.62 0.82
CA TYR A 46 0.89 1.85 1.00
C TYR A 46 0.62 2.51 2.34
N ASN A 47 -0.42 3.35 2.38
CA ASN A 47 -1.00 3.88 3.60
C ASN A 47 -2.51 3.60 3.60
N ILE A 48 -2.97 2.88 4.63
CA ILE A 48 -4.39 2.64 4.90
C ILE A 48 -4.77 3.50 6.09
N SER A 49 -5.66 4.47 5.90
CA SER A 49 -6.14 5.38 6.94
C SER A 49 -7.57 5.04 7.35
N ILE A 50 -7.74 4.72 8.64
CA ILE A 50 -9.03 4.43 9.28
C ILE A 50 -9.42 5.66 10.08
N ILE A 51 -10.57 6.26 9.77
CA ILE A 51 -11.09 7.45 10.45
C ILE A 51 -12.40 7.11 11.15
N ASN A 52 -12.49 7.36 12.47
CA ASN A 52 -13.74 7.29 13.21
C ASN A 52 -14.31 8.70 13.42
N LYS A 53 -15.31 9.03 12.61
CA LYS A 53 -16.10 10.27 12.70
C LYS A 53 -17.27 10.17 13.68
N GLY A 54 -17.48 9.00 14.27
CA GLY A 54 -18.54 8.78 15.25
C GLY A 54 -18.13 9.20 16.66
N LEU A 55 -19.06 9.10 17.61
CA LEU A 55 -18.81 9.33 19.04
C LEU A 55 -18.53 8.01 19.78
N GLY A 56 -18.90 6.87 19.20
CA GLY A 56 -18.70 5.54 19.77
C GLY A 56 -17.36 4.93 19.37
N PHE A 57 -16.86 3.99 20.17
CA PHE A 57 -15.72 3.19 19.78
C PHE A 57 -16.13 2.08 18.79
N ALA A 58 -15.16 1.50 18.11
CA ALA A 58 -15.36 0.38 17.20
C ALA A 58 -14.26 -0.67 17.36
N ASN A 59 -14.64 -1.95 17.27
CA ASN A 59 -13.68 -3.00 16.94
C ASN A 59 -13.64 -3.11 15.42
N VAL A 60 -12.46 -2.89 14.83
CA VAL A 60 -12.28 -2.79 13.38
C VAL A 60 -11.40 -3.93 12.89
N THR A 61 -11.85 -4.64 11.87
CA THR A 61 -11.08 -5.65 11.13
C THR A 61 -10.84 -5.14 9.72
N ILE A 62 -9.58 -5.13 9.30
CA ILE A 62 -9.12 -4.69 7.98
C ILE A 62 -8.56 -5.89 7.25
N ASN A 63 -9.10 -6.22 6.10
CA ASN A 63 -8.71 -7.33 5.24
C ASN A 63 -8.21 -6.81 3.90
N ASP A 64 -7.02 -7.23 3.50
CA ASP A 64 -6.33 -6.74 2.30
C ASP A 64 -5.64 -7.90 1.59
N THR A 65 -5.78 -8.00 0.27
CA THR A 65 -5.11 -9.03 -0.52
C THR A 65 -4.21 -8.34 -1.52
N PHE A 66 -2.90 -8.47 -1.32
CA PHE A 66 -1.92 -7.87 -2.22
C PHE A 66 -1.73 -8.72 -3.47
N ASP A 67 -1.41 -8.06 -4.57
CA ASP A 67 -1.02 -8.71 -5.81
C ASP A 67 0.18 -9.64 -5.59
N SER A 68 0.18 -10.80 -6.24
CA SER A 68 1.24 -11.80 -6.08
C SER A 68 2.61 -11.36 -6.58
N SER A 69 2.69 -10.31 -7.40
CA SER A 69 3.95 -9.68 -7.80
C SER A 69 4.55 -8.77 -6.71
N LEU A 70 3.87 -8.60 -5.58
CA LEU A 70 4.40 -7.88 -4.42
C LEU A 70 4.90 -8.87 -3.37
N GLU A 71 6.02 -8.52 -2.76
CA GLU A 71 6.54 -9.14 -1.54
C GLU A 71 6.39 -8.15 -0.39
N ILE A 72 5.55 -8.45 0.60
CA ILE A 72 5.39 -7.56 1.76
C ILE A 72 6.61 -7.73 2.68
N ILE A 73 7.36 -6.65 2.86
CA ILE A 73 8.57 -6.64 3.69
C ILE A 73 8.19 -6.42 5.15
N ASN A 74 7.45 -5.36 5.41
CA ASN A 74 7.04 -4.99 6.76
C ASN A 74 5.78 -4.13 6.74
N TRP A 75 5.23 -3.92 7.93
CA TRP A 75 4.21 -2.92 8.18
C TRP A 75 4.44 -2.27 9.54
N THR A 76 3.95 -1.04 9.68
CA THR A 76 3.91 -0.29 10.93
C THR A 76 2.53 0.36 11.08
N ASN A 77 2.24 0.92 12.24
CA ASN A 77 0.98 1.61 12.48
C ASN A 77 1.16 2.79 13.43
N GLY A 78 0.20 3.71 13.44
CA GLY A 78 0.20 4.82 14.38
C GLY A 78 -0.96 5.78 14.20
N SER A 79 -1.16 6.64 15.20
CA SER A 79 -2.15 7.71 15.16
C SER A 79 -1.83 8.72 14.06
N CYS A 80 -2.85 9.17 13.34
CA CYS A 80 -2.78 10.30 12.41
C CYS A 80 -3.61 11.51 12.88
N SER A 81 -4.25 11.43 14.04
CA SER A 81 -4.95 12.57 14.66
C SER A 81 -4.08 13.26 15.70
N SER A 82 -4.22 14.60 15.80
CA SER A 82 -3.58 15.38 16.87
C SER A 82 -4.18 15.13 18.26
N VAL A 83 -5.34 14.49 18.32
CA VAL A 83 -5.91 13.97 19.56
C VAL A 83 -5.30 12.59 19.83
N PRO A 84 -4.58 12.39 20.95
CA PRO A 84 -4.01 11.08 21.30
C PRO A 84 -5.15 10.15 21.75
N SER A 85 -5.72 9.44 20.79
CA SER A 85 -6.76 8.45 21.01
C SER A 85 -6.45 7.25 20.14
N ASN A 86 -5.82 6.24 20.75
CA ASN A 86 -5.32 5.06 20.07
C ASN A 86 -6.31 3.89 20.27
N PRO A 87 -6.37 2.92 19.36
CA PRO A 87 -6.91 1.61 19.66
C PRO A 87 -6.26 1.03 20.92
N GLU A 88 -7.00 0.24 21.69
CA GLU A 88 -6.46 -0.45 22.86
C GLU A 88 -5.40 -1.49 22.44
N GLN A 89 -5.67 -2.21 21.35
CA GLN A 89 -4.74 -3.15 20.75
C GLN A 89 -4.81 -3.09 19.24
N VAL A 90 -3.66 -3.34 18.61
CA VAL A 90 -3.52 -3.55 17.17
C VAL A 90 -2.80 -4.88 16.99
N SER A 91 -3.45 -5.82 16.31
CA SER A 91 -2.85 -7.13 15.98
C SER A 91 -2.94 -7.40 14.48
N ASN A 92 -2.14 -8.34 14.01
CA ASN A 92 -2.10 -8.75 12.61
C ASN A 92 -2.01 -10.27 12.49
N SER A 93 -2.58 -10.78 11.41
CA SER A 93 -2.36 -12.14 10.91
C SER A 93 -2.26 -12.10 9.38
N SER A 94 -1.50 -13.01 8.78
CA SER A 94 -1.39 -13.12 7.34
C SER A 94 -1.38 -14.58 6.87
N SER A 95 -1.80 -14.79 5.62
CA SER A 95 -1.73 -16.08 4.92
C SER A 95 -1.46 -15.81 3.43
N GLY A 96 -0.24 -16.13 2.97
CA GLY A 96 0.21 -15.73 1.64
C GLY A 96 0.15 -14.21 1.47
N ASN A 97 -0.55 -13.74 0.43
CA ASN A 97 -0.70 -12.30 0.15
C ASN A 97 -1.92 -11.68 0.86
N PHE A 98 -2.66 -12.46 1.65
CA PHE A 98 -3.79 -11.96 2.44
C PHE A 98 -3.28 -11.48 3.80
N TYR A 99 -3.61 -10.24 4.15
CA TYR A 99 -3.29 -9.60 5.42
C TYR A 99 -4.57 -9.15 6.11
N GLN A 100 -4.65 -9.45 7.41
CA GLN A 100 -5.71 -8.99 8.28
C GLN A 100 -5.14 -8.22 9.47
N TRP A 101 -5.65 -7.02 9.73
CA TRP A 101 -5.38 -6.27 10.94
C TRP A 101 -6.64 -6.14 11.79
N ASN A 102 -6.49 -6.24 13.11
CA ASN A 102 -7.58 -6.07 14.06
C ASN A 102 -7.21 -4.94 15.04
N LEU A 103 -8.08 -3.93 15.12
CA LEU A 103 -7.99 -2.80 16.03
C LEU A 103 -9.11 -2.95 17.05
N THR A 104 -8.77 -3.06 18.34
CA THR A 104 -9.77 -3.12 19.40
C THR A 104 -10.03 -1.73 19.96
N LYS A 105 -11.32 -1.43 20.19
CA LYS A 105 -11.81 -0.16 20.73
C LYS A 105 -11.16 1.09 20.11
N LEU A 106 -11.11 1.17 18.78
CA LEU A 106 -10.75 2.42 18.09
C LEU A 106 -11.70 3.54 18.57
N PRO A 107 -11.21 4.58 19.27
CA PRO A 107 -12.09 5.57 19.86
C PRO A 107 -12.82 6.39 18.80
N GLY A 108 -14.00 6.90 19.18
CA GLY A 108 -14.65 7.97 18.44
C GLY A 108 -14.24 9.35 18.95
N LYS A 109 -14.79 10.38 18.34
CA LYS A 109 -14.75 11.74 18.84
C LYS A 109 -15.27 11.85 20.27
N GLN A 110 -14.68 12.76 21.07
CA GLN A 110 -15.14 13.01 22.43
C GLN A 110 -16.54 13.68 22.43
N ASN A 111 -16.77 14.59 21.50
CA ASN A 111 -18.06 15.24 21.26
C ASN A 111 -18.20 15.66 19.78
N ALA A 112 -19.37 16.17 19.38
CA ALA A 112 -19.66 16.51 17.99
C ALA A 112 -18.75 17.61 17.40
N LEU A 113 -18.06 18.39 18.24
CA LEU A 113 -17.21 19.52 17.84
C LEU A 113 -15.71 19.17 17.83
N THR A 114 -15.32 18.01 18.38
CA THR A 114 -13.91 17.57 18.37
C THR A 114 -13.50 17.03 17.00
N GLN A 115 -12.20 17.03 16.72
CA GLN A 115 -11.64 16.42 15.51
C GLN A 115 -11.90 14.91 15.47
N ASP A 116 -12.07 14.39 14.25
CA ASP A 116 -12.17 12.94 14.00
C ASP A 116 -10.90 12.20 14.48
N VAL A 117 -11.07 10.95 14.91
CA VAL A 117 -9.98 10.08 15.35
C VAL A 117 -9.44 9.30 14.16
N CYS A 118 -8.12 9.21 14.01
CA CYS A 118 -7.48 8.63 12.84
C CYS A 118 -6.38 7.64 13.21
N TRP A 119 -6.34 6.48 12.54
CA TRP A 119 -5.29 5.48 12.67
C TRP A 119 -4.77 5.03 11.30
N ASN A 120 -3.45 5.00 11.12
CA ASN A 120 -2.81 4.56 9.89
C ASN A 120 -2.16 3.18 10.05
N ILE A 121 -2.25 2.37 8.99
CA ILE A 121 -1.40 1.20 8.74
C ILE A 121 -0.50 1.53 7.54
N TYR A 122 0.81 1.51 7.76
CA TYR A 122 1.80 1.69 6.71
C TYR A 122 2.35 0.34 6.29
N ILE A 123 2.39 0.06 5.00
CA ILE A 123 2.91 -1.19 4.45
C ILE A 123 4.05 -0.88 3.48
N THR A 124 5.17 -1.56 3.64
CA THR A 124 6.26 -1.56 2.66
C THR A 124 6.27 -2.88 1.92
N ALA A 125 6.09 -2.82 0.61
CA ALA A 125 6.15 -3.96 -0.29
C ALA A 125 7.29 -3.77 -1.30
N LYS A 126 7.86 -4.87 -1.78
CA LYS A 126 8.83 -4.88 -2.88
C LYS A 126 8.17 -5.43 -4.14
N VAL A 127 8.42 -4.80 -5.28
CA VAL A 127 8.08 -5.40 -6.58
C VAL A 127 9.01 -6.57 -6.83
N LYS A 128 8.47 -7.78 -6.99
CA LYS A 128 9.27 -8.98 -7.26
C LYS A 128 9.98 -8.86 -8.61
N SER A 129 11.19 -9.43 -8.67
CA SER A 129 12.06 -9.39 -9.84
C SER A 129 12.40 -10.77 -10.38
N ASP A 130 11.61 -11.78 -10.04
CA ASP A 130 11.77 -13.11 -10.64
C ASP A 130 11.27 -13.12 -12.10
N ASP A 131 11.71 -14.12 -12.88
CA ASP A 131 11.38 -14.24 -14.31
C ASP A 131 9.87 -14.28 -14.58
N PHE A 132 9.08 -14.74 -13.61
CA PHE A 132 7.63 -14.82 -13.73
C PHE A 132 6.98 -13.43 -13.67
N TYR A 133 7.46 -12.56 -12.79
CA TYR A 133 6.95 -11.18 -12.65
C TYR A 133 7.73 -10.15 -13.47
N TYR A 134 8.84 -10.52 -14.10
CA TYR A 134 9.69 -9.62 -14.89
C TYR A 134 8.93 -8.89 -16.02
N ASN A 135 7.99 -9.58 -16.67
CA ASN A 135 7.19 -9.01 -17.77
C ASN A 135 5.90 -8.34 -17.31
N LYS A 136 5.67 -8.21 -15.99
CA LYS A 136 4.49 -7.55 -15.48
C LYS A 136 4.62 -6.04 -15.69
N THR A 137 3.71 -5.46 -16.45
CA THR A 137 3.72 -4.02 -16.78
C THR A 137 2.83 -3.19 -15.86
N ARG A 138 1.97 -3.84 -15.07
CA ARG A 138 1.03 -3.17 -14.17
C ARG A 138 0.65 -4.05 -13.00
N ILE A 139 0.54 -3.45 -11.82
CA ILE A 139 -0.14 -4.01 -10.65
C ILE A 139 -1.51 -3.35 -10.59
N ASP A 140 -2.56 -4.16 -10.57
CA ASP A 140 -3.92 -3.64 -10.57
C ASP A 140 -4.28 -2.95 -9.26
N ASN A 141 -5.37 -2.21 -9.32
CA ASN A 141 -5.94 -1.51 -8.18
C ASN A 141 -6.14 -2.46 -6.99
N ASN A 142 -5.62 -2.08 -5.81
CA ASN A 142 -5.66 -2.93 -4.63
C ASN A 142 -6.80 -2.50 -3.68
N THR A 143 -7.72 -3.43 -3.40
CA THR A 143 -8.92 -3.18 -2.59
C THR A 143 -8.74 -3.66 -1.15
N VAL A 144 -8.96 -2.76 -0.20
CA VAL A 144 -9.07 -3.06 1.22
C VAL A 144 -10.55 -3.18 1.62
N ASN A 145 -10.87 -4.20 2.42
CA ASN A 145 -12.18 -4.42 2.99
C ASN A 145 -12.11 -4.19 4.49
N VAL A 146 -12.99 -3.35 5.03
CA VAL A 146 -13.03 -3.04 6.46
C VAL A 146 -14.39 -3.41 7.01
N SER A 147 -14.41 -4.14 8.12
CA SER A 147 -15.61 -4.37 8.91
C SER A 147 -15.45 -3.82 10.31
N TRP A 148 -16.52 -3.31 10.90
CA TRP A 148 -16.49 -2.90 12.29
C TRP A 148 -17.78 -3.23 13.00
N THR A 149 -17.67 -3.50 14.29
CA THR A 149 -18.81 -3.78 15.16
C THR A 149 -18.97 -2.65 16.17
N ASP A 150 -20.18 -2.08 16.24
CA ASP A 150 -20.52 -1.06 17.22
C ASP A 150 -20.86 -1.66 18.59
N ASN A 151 -21.13 -0.79 19.57
CA ASN A 151 -21.44 -1.20 20.94
C ASN A 151 -22.74 -2.01 21.07
N ASN A 152 -23.60 -2.00 20.05
CA ASN A 152 -24.83 -2.78 20.01
C ASN A 152 -24.64 -4.15 19.34
N GLY A 153 -23.40 -4.49 18.96
CA GLY A 153 -23.09 -5.74 18.27
C GLY A 153 -23.44 -5.73 16.78
N THR A 154 -23.79 -4.57 16.20
CA THR A 154 -24.09 -4.48 14.77
C THR A 154 -22.80 -4.37 13.98
N THR A 155 -22.55 -5.33 13.10
CA THR A 155 -21.41 -5.30 12.17
C THR A 155 -21.77 -4.53 10.90
N ARG A 156 -20.87 -3.65 10.47
CA ARG A 156 -20.94 -2.90 9.21
C ARG A 156 -19.68 -3.15 8.40
N THR A 157 -19.75 -2.93 7.10
CA THR A 157 -18.63 -3.10 6.19
C THR A 157 -18.49 -1.92 5.25
N THR A 158 -17.27 -1.61 4.85
CA THR A 158 -16.95 -0.67 3.79
C THR A 158 -15.70 -1.14 3.07
N THR A 159 -15.43 -0.61 1.89
CA THR A 159 -14.23 -0.91 1.13
C THR A 159 -13.61 0.38 0.61
N ASN A 160 -12.33 0.32 0.25
CA ASN A 160 -11.67 1.36 -0.52
C ASN A 160 -10.59 0.73 -1.39
N THR A 161 -10.25 1.39 -2.49
CA THR A 161 -9.38 0.84 -3.51
C THR A 161 -8.32 1.87 -3.86
N SER A 162 -7.05 1.47 -3.83
CA SER A 162 -5.97 2.31 -4.32
C SER A 162 -5.95 2.32 -5.85
N ALA A 163 -5.32 3.33 -6.44
CA ALA A 163 -4.93 3.26 -7.85
C ALA A 163 -3.94 2.10 -8.08
N GLY A 164 -3.93 1.58 -9.31
CA GLY A 164 -2.94 0.63 -9.77
C GLY A 164 -1.57 1.27 -10.02
N ILE A 165 -0.54 0.45 -10.12
CA ILE A 165 0.86 0.87 -10.23
C ILE A 165 1.40 0.42 -11.58
N ASP A 166 1.93 1.35 -12.36
CA ASP A 166 2.61 1.01 -13.60
C ASP A 166 4.04 0.55 -13.33
N ILE A 167 4.44 -0.51 -14.02
CA ILE A 167 5.73 -1.17 -13.87
C ILE A 167 6.52 -0.99 -15.16
N LEU A 168 7.64 -0.26 -15.08
CA LEU A 168 8.56 -0.09 -16.19
C LEU A 168 9.41 -1.35 -16.33
N THR A 169 9.50 -1.85 -17.55
CA THR A 169 10.21 -3.09 -17.85
C THR A 169 11.31 -2.81 -18.87
N ALA A 170 12.49 -3.41 -18.65
CA ALA A 170 13.57 -3.34 -19.61
C ALA A 170 13.34 -4.35 -20.74
N ASN A 171 13.80 -4.01 -21.94
CA ASN A 171 13.78 -4.91 -23.09
C ASN A 171 15.13 -4.82 -23.79
N VAL A 172 16.06 -5.69 -23.39
CA VAL A 172 17.43 -5.66 -23.91
C VAL A 172 17.52 -6.50 -25.18
N THR A 173 18.03 -5.86 -26.24
CA THR A 173 18.35 -6.49 -27.52
C THR A 173 19.86 -6.42 -27.75
N ILE A 174 20.42 -7.48 -28.33
CA ILE A 174 21.85 -7.57 -28.65
C ILE A 174 21.97 -7.87 -30.14
N ASN A 175 22.84 -7.12 -30.83
CA ASN A 175 23.18 -7.35 -32.23
C ASN A 175 24.69 -7.37 -32.40
N LYS A 176 25.23 -8.38 -33.08
CA LYS A 176 26.67 -8.50 -33.37
C LYS A 176 26.89 -8.42 -34.87
N THR A 177 27.77 -7.52 -35.29
CA THR A 177 28.12 -7.30 -36.71
C THR A 177 29.64 -7.22 -36.86
N SER A 178 30.16 -7.35 -38.09
CA SER A 178 31.57 -7.14 -38.40
C SER A 178 31.77 -5.88 -39.23
N THR A 179 32.89 -5.17 -39.08
CA THR A 179 33.24 -4.00 -39.90
C THR A 179 34.62 -4.15 -40.56
N PRO A 180 34.73 -4.07 -41.91
CA PRO A 180 33.61 -4.11 -42.86
C PRO A 180 32.84 -5.43 -42.74
N GLU A 181 31.63 -5.48 -43.29
CA GLU A 181 30.88 -6.74 -43.37
C GLU A 181 31.68 -7.71 -44.27
N ARG A 182 32.38 -8.67 -43.65
CA ARG A 182 33.28 -9.60 -44.37
C ARG A 182 32.63 -10.96 -44.46
N VAL A 183 32.32 -11.36 -45.69
CA VAL A 183 31.79 -12.69 -45.99
C VAL A 183 32.93 -13.74 -46.08
N ASN A 184 34.16 -13.30 -46.38
CA ASN A 184 35.36 -14.14 -46.47
C ASN A 184 36.54 -13.45 -45.78
N VAL A 185 37.25 -14.19 -44.93
CA VAL A 185 38.46 -13.76 -44.22
C VAL A 185 39.55 -14.82 -44.39
N SER A 186 40.80 -14.40 -44.61
CA SER A 186 41.95 -15.29 -44.74
C SER A 186 42.67 -15.46 -43.40
N PRO A 187 43.41 -16.57 -43.18
CA PRO A 187 44.26 -16.70 -42.01
C PRO A 187 45.24 -15.52 -41.88
N GLY A 188 45.22 -14.85 -40.73
CA GLY A 188 46.02 -13.65 -40.46
C GLY A 188 45.28 -12.32 -40.67
N ASP A 189 44.07 -12.34 -41.25
CA ASP A 189 43.23 -11.14 -41.34
C ASP A 189 42.70 -10.72 -39.97
N ASN A 190 42.62 -9.41 -39.76
CA ASN A 190 41.95 -8.84 -38.60
C ASN A 190 40.45 -8.66 -38.90
N VAL A 191 39.59 -9.15 -38.01
CA VAL A 191 38.15 -8.94 -38.07
C VAL A 191 37.74 -8.07 -36.88
N ILE A 192 37.10 -6.94 -37.17
CA ILE A 192 36.53 -6.07 -36.14
C ILE A 192 35.07 -6.45 -35.96
N TYR A 193 34.69 -6.86 -34.75
CA TYR A 193 33.30 -7.05 -34.39
C TYR A 193 32.77 -5.85 -33.59
N ILE A 194 31.54 -5.47 -33.89
CA ILE A 194 30.77 -4.48 -33.15
C ILE A 194 29.60 -5.20 -32.50
N ILE A 195 29.56 -5.17 -31.17
CA ILE A 195 28.42 -5.65 -30.38
C ILE A 195 27.63 -4.43 -29.94
N GLU A 196 26.41 -4.31 -30.46
CA GLU A 196 25.46 -3.28 -30.09
C GLU A 196 24.46 -3.84 -29.09
N VAL A 197 24.31 -3.16 -27.96
CA VAL A 197 23.34 -3.51 -26.90
C VAL A 197 22.37 -2.35 -26.76
N LYS A 198 21.08 -2.62 -26.95
CA LYS A 198 20.02 -1.60 -26.88
C LYS A 198 18.93 -2.02 -25.92
N ASN A 199 18.64 -1.19 -24.94
CA ASN A 199 17.41 -1.29 -24.15
C ASN A 199 16.28 -0.56 -24.90
N ARG A 200 15.32 -1.32 -25.41
CA ARG A 200 14.12 -0.86 -26.11
C ARG A 200 12.92 -0.70 -25.17
N GLY A 201 13.07 -1.08 -23.90
CA GLY A 201 12.05 -0.95 -22.88
C GLY A 201 12.05 0.45 -22.26
N ASN A 202 11.08 0.70 -21.38
CA ASN A 202 10.97 1.93 -20.60
C ASN A 202 11.55 1.81 -19.18
N GLY A 203 11.87 0.59 -18.74
CA GLY A 203 12.58 0.31 -17.50
C GLY A 203 14.10 0.27 -17.67
N THR A 204 14.85 0.41 -16.59
CA THR A 204 16.30 0.31 -16.56
C THR A 204 16.73 -1.17 -16.61
N ALA A 205 17.68 -1.49 -17.48
CA ALA A 205 18.31 -2.80 -17.49
C ALA A 205 19.49 -2.83 -16.52
N TYR A 206 19.49 -3.76 -15.58
CA TYR A 206 20.57 -3.95 -14.59
C TYR A 206 21.37 -5.21 -14.90
N ASN A 207 22.65 -5.24 -14.48
CA ASN A 207 23.50 -6.44 -14.49
C ASN A 207 23.56 -7.17 -15.84
N ILE A 208 23.57 -6.44 -16.96
CA ILE A 208 23.68 -7.05 -18.29
C ILE A 208 25.05 -7.74 -18.39
N GLN A 209 25.05 -9.06 -18.53
CA GLN A 209 26.23 -9.86 -18.82
C GLN A 209 26.23 -10.29 -20.29
N ILE A 210 27.31 -9.99 -21.00
CA ILE A 210 27.49 -10.36 -22.41
C ILE A 210 28.63 -11.36 -22.47
N ASN A 211 28.35 -12.54 -23.01
CA ASN A 211 29.35 -13.55 -23.27
C ASN A 211 29.48 -13.75 -24.79
N ASP A 212 30.65 -13.41 -25.34
CA ASP A 212 30.97 -13.63 -26.74
C ASP A 212 32.09 -14.67 -26.86
N THR A 213 31.71 -15.90 -27.16
CA THR A 213 32.66 -16.99 -27.36
C THR A 213 33.15 -16.95 -28.79
N LEU A 214 34.44 -16.68 -28.99
CA LEU A 214 35.04 -16.70 -30.31
C LEU A 214 35.06 -18.13 -30.87
N PRO A 215 34.64 -18.35 -32.13
CA PRO A 215 34.77 -19.65 -32.79
C PRO A 215 36.24 -20.03 -33.00
N GLU A 216 36.49 -21.32 -33.23
CA GLU A 216 37.83 -21.83 -33.56
C GLU A 216 38.43 -21.09 -34.78
N GLY A 217 39.75 -20.87 -34.73
CA GLY A 217 40.48 -20.13 -35.77
C GLY A 217 40.51 -18.61 -35.56
N LEU A 218 39.72 -18.06 -34.63
CA LEU A 218 39.85 -16.67 -34.20
C LEU A 218 40.59 -16.58 -32.85
N LYS A 219 41.33 -15.48 -32.68
CA LYS A 219 41.93 -15.09 -31.40
C LYS A 219 41.76 -13.60 -31.19
N ASN A 220 41.64 -13.20 -29.93
CA ASN A 220 41.73 -11.79 -29.59
C ASN A 220 43.13 -11.27 -29.89
N ILE A 221 43.18 -10.07 -30.43
CA ILE A 221 44.41 -9.32 -30.63
C ILE A 221 44.32 -8.18 -29.62
N THR A 222 45.18 -8.22 -28.61
CA THR A 222 45.29 -7.20 -27.55
C THR A 222 46.42 -6.23 -27.86
#